data_AF-G6FS44-F1
#
_entry.id   AF-G6FS44-F1
#
_cell.length_a   1.000
_cell.length_b   1.000
_cell.length_c   1.000
_cell.angle_alpha   90.00
_cell.angle_beta   90.00
_cell.angle_gamma   90.00
#
_symmetry.space_group_name_H-M   'P 1'
#
loop_
_entity.id
_entity.type
_entity.pdbx_description
1 polymer ?
#
loop_
_entity_poly.entity_id
_entity_poly.type
_entity_poly.pdbx_seq_one_letter_code
_entity_poly.pdbx_strand_id
1 'polypeptide(L)'
;MVVSPESALKKPDFYQSKKILMTSPILHIGSSVSILNPFEYVQTDRKVYFPNQEALAKGLLAQGGRFFNDYIQAIEERQDITKLLKQAFGSEWWKAKDTQGCPIFPKEAVSQKLTSERITDLRPMIRNGMGQLFIPGSSIKGAIRTAVAYYLLKHADRFQLPASKRVSEIEEKLREKLGKINQHQQKFLDDELFMDSLFSEFHLTYQERNFPGKGPNTDFFRAIKITDSAPLLEGKIKTKKGQEIPVNIPVVAEVVVSSRFSDYLAKYKASIYTEMVRNVQTEFTITLDTEMLSWFTHKQGMKLPFNNLDELLQICQEFTQEQWDYEHDYWQEIKNNPQASGKNLDFNYIREFYEPEKCPYSLRLGWGSGMNGTTIGLCLDDELREDIRDTCGLKAPGFEAPKSRRTVMNTKGEIKFVPGWVKFKNLQD
;
A
#
# COMPACT_ATOMS: atom_id res chain seq x y z
N MET A 1 -35.48 26.04 -39.07
CA MET A 1 -36.03 25.30 -37.91
C MET A 1 -34.87 24.91 -37.02
N VAL A 2 -34.74 25.60 -35.88
CA VAL A 2 -33.76 25.26 -34.85
C VAL A 2 -34.38 24.13 -34.03
N VAL A 3 -33.77 22.94 -34.07
CA VAL A 3 -34.25 21.77 -33.32
C VAL A 3 -34.10 22.08 -31.82
N SER A 4 -35.20 21.93 -31.08
CA SER A 4 -35.28 22.08 -29.63
C SER A 4 -34.21 21.23 -28.91
N PRO A 5 -33.56 21.71 -27.83
CA PRO A 5 -32.63 20.92 -27.01
C PRO A 5 -33.28 19.74 -26.27
N GLU A 6 -34.61 19.60 -26.32
CA GLU A 6 -35.35 18.61 -25.52
C GLU A 6 -35.27 17.18 -26.09
N SER A 7 -34.69 16.97 -27.28
CA SER A 7 -34.50 15.65 -27.88
C SER A 7 -33.07 15.10 -27.73
N ALA A 8 -32.30 15.58 -26.76
CA ALA A 8 -31.06 14.92 -26.40
C ALA A 8 -31.40 13.56 -25.76
N LEU A 9 -31.10 12.46 -26.46
CA LEU A 9 -31.10 11.11 -25.90
C LEU A 9 -30.34 11.13 -24.57
N LYS A 10 -31.05 11.06 -23.44
CA LYS A 10 -30.41 10.85 -22.14
C LYS A 10 -29.75 9.49 -22.21
N LYS A 11 -28.42 9.47 -22.28
CA LYS A 11 -27.66 8.24 -22.10
C LYS A 11 -28.10 7.64 -20.76
N PRO A 12 -28.51 6.37 -20.69
CA PRO A 12 -28.88 5.79 -19.42
C PRO A 12 -27.68 5.87 -18.47
N ASP A 13 -27.90 6.29 -17.23
CA ASP A 13 -26.88 6.34 -16.18
C ASP A 13 -26.63 4.92 -15.66
N PHE A 14 -25.93 4.12 -16.46
CA PHE A 14 -25.46 2.79 -16.09
C PHE A 14 -24.21 2.82 -15.20
N TYR A 15 -23.70 4.02 -14.90
CA TYR A 15 -22.45 4.22 -14.19
C TYR A 15 -22.66 5.14 -12.99
N GLN A 16 -22.23 4.70 -11.82
CA GLN A 16 -21.93 5.61 -10.71
C GLN A 16 -20.44 5.92 -10.73
N SER A 17 -20.08 7.19 -10.54
CA SER A 17 -18.67 7.60 -10.53
C SER A 17 -18.45 8.60 -9.40
N LYS A 18 -17.49 8.33 -8.53
CA LYS A 18 -17.07 9.24 -7.45
C LYS A 18 -15.61 9.63 -7.65
N LYS A 19 -15.35 10.93 -7.67
CA LYS A 19 -13.99 11.47 -7.61
C LYS A 19 -13.59 11.63 -6.14
N ILE A 20 -12.58 10.87 -5.73
CA ILE A 20 -12.15 10.78 -4.34
C ILE A 20 -10.86 11.56 -4.14
N LEU A 21 -10.88 12.48 -3.17
CA LEU A 21 -9.68 13.03 -2.56
C LEU A 21 -9.18 12.03 -1.50
N MET A 22 -7.99 11.48 -1.72
CA MET A 22 -7.29 10.63 -0.77
C MET A 22 -6.27 11.43 0.01
N THR A 23 -6.27 11.26 1.34
CA THR A 23 -5.24 11.84 2.21
C THR A 23 -4.63 10.79 3.14
N SER A 24 -3.34 10.95 3.49
CA SER A 24 -2.65 10.08 4.44
C SER A 24 -1.49 10.82 5.14
N PRO A 25 -1.22 10.56 6.43
CA PRO A 25 -0.05 11.13 7.11
C PRO A 25 1.27 10.71 6.45
N ILE A 26 1.39 9.41 6.14
CA ILE A 26 2.55 8.84 5.47
C ILE A 26 2.19 7.53 4.77
N LEU A 27 2.66 7.34 3.54
CA LEU A 27 2.33 6.17 2.73
C LEU A 27 3.53 5.67 1.93
N HIS A 28 3.60 4.34 1.77
CA HIS A 28 4.54 3.66 0.88
C HIS A 28 3.82 2.57 0.09
N ILE A 29 3.93 2.66 -1.23
CA ILE A 29 3.58 1.59 -2.17
C ILE A 29 4.87 1.16 -2.87
N GLY A 30 5.30 -0.07 -2.62
CA GLY A 30 6.55 -0.59 -3.18
C GLY A 30 6.52 -0.68 -4.70
N SER A 31 7.67 -0.49 -5.33
CA SER A 31 7.87 -0.78 -6.74
C SER A 31 8.12 -2.28 -7.00
N SER A 32 8.28 -2.67 -8.26
CA SER A 32 8.78 -4.01 -8.63
C SER A 32 10.21 -4.25 -8.11
N VAL A 33 11.01 -3.21 -7.97
CA VAL A 33 12.34 -3.26 -7.35
C VAL A 33 12.17 -3.25 -5.84
N SER A 34 12.64 -4.32 -5.19
CA SER A 34 12.49 -4.49 -3.74
C SER A 34 13.49 -3.68 -2.93
N ILE A 35 14.74 -3.61 -3.37
CA ILE A 35 15.87 -2.94 -2.70
C ILE A 35 16.77 -2.36 -3.79
N LEU A 36 17.20 -1.11 -3.61
CA LEU A 36 18.19 -0.45 -4.45
C LEU A 36 19.63 -0.77 -4.00
N ASN A 37 20.53 -0.91 -4.97
CA ASN A 37 21.95 -1.04 -4.75
C ASN A 37 22.61 0.31 -4.41
N PRO A 38 23.80 0.31 -3.77
CA PRO A 38 24.49 1.54 -3.38
C PRO A 38 24.85 2.51 -4.52
N PHE A 39 24.91 2.05 -5.77
CA PHE A 39 25.16 2.91 -6.94
C PHE A 39 23.88 3.51 -7.53
N GLU A 40 22.69 3.04 -7.12
CA GLU A 40 21.40 3.47 -7.66
C GLU A 40 20.82 4.68 -6.92
N TYR A 41 21.45 5.12 -5.83
CA TYR A 41 21.07 6.32 -5.11
C TYR A 41 22.28 6.94 -4.41
N VAL A 42 22.17 8.23 -4.10
CA VAL A 42 23.21 8.99 -3.40
C VAL A 42 22.57 9.71 -2.23
N GLN A 43 23.15 9.60 -1.05
CA GLN A 43 22.62 10.25 0.15
C GLN A 43 23.55 11.35 0.66
N THR A 44 22.95 12.45 1.10
CA THR A 44 23.57 13.50 1.90
C THR A 44 22.93 13.53 3.28
N ASP A 45 23.36 14.45 4.15
CA ASP A 45 22.76 14.61 5.48
C ASP A 45 21.28 15.01 5.42
N ARG A 46 20.82 15.62 4.32
CA ARG A 46 19.46 16.18 4.20
C ARG A 46 18.60 15.54 3.13
N LYS A 47 19.20 14.90 2.12
CA LYS A 47 18.49 14.45 0.92
C LYS A 47 19.03 13.12 0.42
N VAL A 48 18.17 12.40 -0.29
CA VAL A 48 18.49 11.21 -1.06
C VAL A 48 18.13 11.49 -2.52
N TYR A 49 19.06 11.20 -3.40
CA TYR A 49 19.00 11.51 -4.82
C TYR A 49 19.00 10.22 -5.62
N PHE A 50 18.08 10.09 -6.56
CA PHE A 50 18.00 8.97 -7.50
C PHE A 50 18.39 9.49 -8.89
N PRO A 51 19.50 9.02 -9.49
CA PRO A 51 19.90 9.48 -10.79
C PRO A 51 18.99 8.93 -11.89
N ASN A 52 18.74 9.74 -12.92
CA ASN A 52 18.42 9.20 -14.23
C ASN A 52 19.68 8.47 -14.75
N GLN A 53 19.61 7.15 -14.83
CA GLN A 53 20.78 6.30 -15.14
C GLN A 53 21.38 6.62 -16.52
N GLU A 54 20.54 6.92 -17.51
CA GLU A 54 20.99 7.26 -18.86
C GLU A 54 21.70 8.62 -18.88
N ALA A 55 21.10 9.63 -18.25
CA ALA A 55 21.71 10.96 -18.13
C ALA A 55 23.02 10.90 -17.32
N LEU A 56 23.06 10.10 -16.26
CA LEU A 56 24.29 9.87 -15.47
C LEU A 56 25.39 9.27 -16.34
N ALA A 57 25.10 8.19 -17.07
CA ALA A 57 26.07 7.52 -17.94
C ALA A 57 26.62 8.47 -19.01
N LYS A 58 25.73 9.21 -19.72
CA LYS A 58 26.12 10.21 -20.73
C LYS A 58 26.94 11.34 -20.12
N GLY A 59 26.53 11.84 -18.95
CA GLY A 59 27.23 12.90 -18.23
C GLY A 59 28.64 12.48 -17.82
N LEU A 60 28.81 11.27 -17.28
CA LEU A 60 30.12 10.74 -16.87
C LEU A 60 31.03 10.52 -18.08
N LEU A 61 30.50 9.96 -19.17
CA LEU A 61 31.25 9.77 -20.41
C LEU A 61 31.79 11.10 -20.96
N ALA A 62 31.00 12.16 -20.87
CA ALA A 62 31.39 13.50 -21.32
C ALA A 62 32.46 14.16 -20.45
N GLN A 63 32.52 13.85 -19.15
CA GLN A 63 33.60 14.29 -18.26
C GLN A 63 34.91 13.51 -18.50
N GLY A 64 34.83 12.39 -19.25
CA GLY A 64 35.97 11.57 -19.66
C GLY A 64 35.69 10.08 -19.50
N GLY A 65 36.12 9.26 -20.45
CA GLY A 65 35.85 7.82 -20.47
C GLY A 65 36.27 7.06 -19.21
N ARG A 66 37.27 7.58 -18.46
CA ARG A 66 37.65 7.03 -17.15
C ARG A 66 36.50 7.06 -16.14
N PHE A 67 35.76 8.16 -16.03
CA PHE A 67 34.67 8.28 -15.06
C PHE A 67 33.51 7.34 -15.38
N PHE A 68 33.27 7.07 -16.66
CA PHE A 68 32.30 6.08 -17.09
C PHE A 68 32.75 4.65 -16.73
N ASN A 69 34.03 4.32 -16.94
CA ASN A 69 34.59 3.03 -16.52
C ASN A 69 34.55 2.85 -14.99
N ASP A 70 34.90 3.90 -14.24
CA ASP A 70 34.82 3.89 -12.77
C ASP A 70 33.36 3.66 -12.30
N TYR A 71 32.36 4.16 -13.04
CA TYR A 71 30.94 3.86 -12.76
C TYR A 71 30.56 2.42 -13.05
N ILE A 72 31.02 1.84 -14.17
CA ILE A 72 30.82 0.43 -14.48
C ILE A 72 31.42 -0.44 -13.37
N GLN A 73 32.64 -0.14 -12.95
CA GLN A 73 33.29 -0.84 -11.84
C GLN A 73 32.48 -0.71 -10.54
N ALA A 74 31.97 0.47 -10.22
CA ALA A 74 31.12 0.66 -9.04
C ALA A 74 29.81 -0.16 -9.09
N ILE A 75 29.24 -0.38 -10.29
CA ILE A 75 28.08 -1.26 -10.49
C ILE A 75 28.47 -2.72 -10.21
N GLU A 76 29.56 -3.19 -10.82
CA GLU A 76 30.06 -4.56 -10.67
C GLU A 76 30.39 -4.88 -9.21
N GLU A 77 31.05 -3.95 -8.52
CA GLU A 77 31.48 -4.08 -7.13
C GLU A 77 30.40 -3.65 -6.11
N ARG A 78 29.24 -3.17 -6.58
CA ARG A 78 28.12 -2.66 -5.76
C ARG A 78 28.52 -1.56 -4.76
N GLN A 79 29.32 -0.60 -5.22
CA GLN A 79 29.85 0.48 -4.39
C GLN A 79 29.04 1.78 -4.48
N ASP A 80 29.20 2.63 -3.46
CA ASP A 80 28.67 4.00 -3.47
C ASP A 80 29.40 4.87 -4.50
N ILE A 81 28.64 5.68 -5.24
CA ILE A 81 29.16 6.54 -6.31
C ILE A 81 29.39 7.99 -5.87
N THR A 82 29.25 8.33 -4.59
CA THR A 82 29.34 9.72 -4.11
C THR A 82 30.70 10.34 -4.43
N LYS A 83 31.80 9.58 -4.23
CA LYS A 83 33.16 10.05 -4.52
C LYS A 83 33.36 10.29 -6.01
N LEU A 84 32.88 9.37 -6.84
CA LEU A 84 32.92 9.48 -8.30
C LEU A 84 32.20 10.75 -8.78
N LEU A 85 30.99 10.99 -8.29
CA LEU A 85 30.20 12.16 -8.65
C LEU A 85 30.88 13.47 -8.28
N LYS A 86 31.51 13.53 -7.10
CA LYS A 86 32.28 14.71 -6.67
C LYS A 86 33.50 14.97 -7.54
N GLN A 87 34.18 13.91 -8.01
CA GLN A 87 35.34 14.03 -8.88
C GLN A 87 34.95 14.44 -10.31
N ALA A 88 33.86 13.87 -10.83
CA ALA A 88 33.41 14.14 -12.19
C ALA A 88 32.65 15.47 -12.34
N PHE A 89 31.79 15.83 -11.38
CA PHE A 89 30.88 16.96 -11.49
C PHE A 89 31.09 18.05 -10.43
N GLY A 90 32.07 17.89 -9.55
CA GLY A 90 32.39 18.84 -8.49
C GLY A 90 31.47 18.78 -7.27
N SER A 91 31.53 19.81 -6.43
CA SER A 91 30.82 19.84 -5.14
C SER A 91 29.31 19.93 -5.26
N GLU A 92 28.78 20.45 -6.37
CA GLU A 92 27.34 20.58 -6.63
C GLU A 92 26.84 19.56 -7.67
N TRP A 93 27.34 18.33 -7.61
CA TRP A 93 26.99 17.24 -8.53
C TRP A 93 25.48 17.01 -8.69
N TRP A 94 24.66 17.37 -7.69
CA TRP A 94 23.19 17.25 -7.78
C TRP A 94 22.55 18.22 -8.79
N LYS A 95 23.28 19.23 -9.29
CA LYS A 95 22.85 20.12 -10.37
C LYS A 95 23.35 19.67 -11.74
N ALA A 96 24.12 18.58 -11.81
CA ALA A 96 24.74 18.12 -13.04
C ALA A 96 23.69 17.72 -14.09
N LYS A 97 24.08 17.89 -15.35
CA LYS A 97 23.29 17.58 -16.53
C LYS A 97 24.12 16.72 -17.47
N ASP A 98 23.45 15.97 -18.32
CA ASP A 98 24.10 15.29 -19.43
C ASP A 98 24.45 16.26 -20.57
N THR A 99 24.98 15.71 -21.66
CA THR A 99 25.37 16.46 -22.88
C THR A 99 24.21 17.12 -23.60
N GLN A 100 22.97 16.70 -23.34
CA GLN A 100 21.75 17.24 -23.94
C GLN A 100 21.03 18.22 -22.99
N GLY A 101 21.61 18.50 -21.82
CA GLY A 101 21.04 19.36 -20.80
C GLY A 101 19.97 18.68 -19.94
N CYS A 102 19.79 17.36 -20.06
CA CYS A 102 18.89 16.59 -19.20
C CYS A 102 19.48 16.52 -17.78
N PRO A 103 18.70 16.87 -16.73
CA PRO A 103 19.16 16.75 -15.36
C PRO A 103 19.51 15.29 -15.01
N ILE A 104 20.70 15.09 -14.43
CA ILE A 104 21.06 13.77 -13.89
C ILE A 104 20.19 13.44 -12.69
N PHE A 105 19.86 14.44 -11.86
CA PHE A 105 19.00 14.29 -10.69
C PHE A 105 17.75 15.18 -10.84
N PRO A 106 16.69 14.71 -11.52
CA PRO A 106 15.47 15.48 -11.69
C PRO A 106 14.78 15.71 -10.34
N LYS A 107 13.99 16.79 -10.23
CA LYS A 107 13.39 17.22 -8.95
C LYS A 107 12.48 16.14 -8.35
N GLU A 108 11.80 15.39 -9.20
CA GLU A 108 10.89 14.29 -8.88
C GLU A 108 11.62 13.07 -8.31
N ALA A 109 12.94 13.01 -8.50
CA ALA A 109 13.82 11.93 -8.06
C ALA A 109 14.71 12.39 -6.88
N VAL A 110 14.22 13.31 -6.06
CA VAL A 110 14.90 13.78 -4.85
C VAL A 110 13.94 13.69 -3.65
N SER A 111 14.35 12.94 -2.65
CA SER A 111 13.60 12.73 -1.41
C SER A 111 14.33 13.34 -0.22
N GLN A 112 13.59 13.88 0.75
CA GLN A 112 14.19 14.36 2.00
C GLN A 112 14.67 13.18 2.84
N LYS A 113 15.84 13.29 3.47
CA LYS A 113 16.33 12.27 4.40
C LYS A 113 15.69 12.48 5.77
N LEU A 114 14.79 11.58 6.16
CA LEU A 114 14.03 11.64 7.42
C LEU A 114 14.63 10.74 8.52
N THR A 115 15.95 10.61 8.53
CA THR A 115 16.69 9.87 9.57
C THR A 115 18.11 10.43 9.66
N SER A 116 18.70 10.41 10.85
CA SER A 116 20.13 10.71 11.03
C SER A 116 21.03 9.53 10.65
N GLU A 117 20.48 8.32 10.59
CA GLU A 117 21.21 7.10 10.28
C GLU A 117 21.67 7.06 8.82
N ARG A 118 22.72 6.28 8.55
CA ARG A 118 23.10 5.96 7.18
C ARG A 118 22.07 5.00 6.58
N ILE A 119 21.51 5.38 5.43
CA ILE A 119 20.57 4.54 4.70
C ILE A 119 21.30 3.35 4.10
N THR A 120 20.73 2.15 4.28
CA THR A 120 21.14 0.89 3.65
C THR A 120 19.90 0.19 3.10
N ASP A 121 20.05 -0.69 2.10
CA ASP A 121 18.95 -1.52 1.58
C ASP A 121 17.65 -0.74 1.28
N LEU A 122 17.78 0.39 0.59
CA LEU A 122 16.69 1.34 0.37
C LEU A 122 15.57 0.72 -0.49
N ARG A 123 14.36 0.69 0.05
CA ARG A 123 13.16 0.24 -0.68
C ARG A 123 12.51 1.41 -1.43
N PRO A 124 12.47 1.40 -2.77
CA PRO A 124 11.93 2.51 -3.56
C PRO A 124 10.40 2.46 -3.64
N MET A 125 9.78 3.63 -3.78
CA MET A 125 8.35 3.76 -4.03
C MET A 125 8.06 3.73 -5.54
N ILE A 126 6.88 3.22 -5.91
CA ILE A 126 6.45 3.12 -7.31
C ILE A 126 6.33 4.50 -7.99
N ARG A 127 6.72 4.56 -9.26
CA ARG A 127 6.70 5.75 -10.12
C ARG A 127 5.97 5.47 -11.43
N ASN A 128 5.36 6.50 -12.01
CA ASN A 128 4.80 6.45 -13.36
C ASN A 128 5.91 6.56 -14.42
N GLY A 129 5.54 6.50 -15.71
CA GLY A 129 6.50 6.62 -16.83
C GLY A 129 7.27 7.95 -16.89
N MET A 130 6.83 8.98 -16.16
CA MET A 130 7.51 10.28 -16.05
C MET A 130 8.43 10.34 -14.81
N GLY A 131 8.59 9.24 -14.06
CA GLY A 131 9.40 9.20 -12.83
C GLY A 131 8.71 9.80 -11.60
N GLN A 132 7.43 10.13 -11.67
CA GLN A 132 6.68 10.73 -10.57
C GLN A 132 6.03 9.67 -9.69
N LEU A 133 6.08 9.88 -8.37
CA LEU A 133 5.41 9.01 -7.41
C LEU A 133 3.89 9.07 -7.60
N PHE A 134 3.20 7.93 -7.49
CA PHE A 134 1.75 7.86 -7.57
C PHE A 134 1.24 6.64 -6.79
N ILE A 135 -0.08 6.53 -6.64
CA ILE A 135 -0.75 5.38 -6.03
C ILE A 135 -1.50 4.61 -7.12
N PRO A 136 -1.10 3.36 -7.41
CA PRO A 136 -1.78 2.55 -8.42
C PRO A 136 -3.22 2.25 -8.06
N GLY A 137 -4.11 2.34 -9.04
CA GLY A 137 -5.52 1.97 -8.91
C GLY A 137 -5.68 0.50 -8.55
N SER A 138 -4.75 -0.36 -8.99
CA SER A 138 -4.67 -1.78 -8.60
C SER A 138 -4.38 -1.98 -7.11
N SER A 139 -3.55 -1.13 -6.49
CA SER A 139 -3.28 -1.20 -5.05
C SER A 139 -4.51 -0.79 -4.22
N ILE A 140 -5.22 0.24 -4.66
CA ILE A 140 -6.48 0.68 -4.03
C ILE A 140 -7.54 -0.41 -4.21
N LYS A 141 -7.70 -0.93 -5.44
CA LYS A 141 -8.68 -1.97 -5.76
C LYS A 141 -8.43 -3.26 -4.99
N GLY A 142 -7.16 -3.65 -4.81
CA GLY A 142 -6.78 -4.81 -4.01
C GLY A 142 -7.23 -4.69 -2.56
N ALA A 143 -6.98 -3.56 -1.90
CA ALA A 143 -7.41 -3.34 -0.52
C ALA A 143 -8.94 -3.30 -0.37
N ILE A 144 -9.65 -2.68 -1.32
CA ILE A 144 -11.12 -2.72 -1.36
C ILE A 144 -11.62 -4.16 -1.56
N ARG A 145 -10.95 -4.96 -2.39
CA ARG A 145 -11.28 -6.38 -2.58
C ARG A 145 -11.11 -7.18 -1.28
N THR A 146 -10.03 -6.97 -0.54
CA THR A 146 -9.83 -7.59 0.77
C THR A 146 -10.92 -7.19 1.77
N ALA A 147 -11.31 -5.91 1.80
CA ALA A 147 -12.40 -5.44 2.66
C ALA A 147 -13.73 -6.11 2.31
N VAL A 148 -14.05 -6.26 1.02
CA VAL A 148 -15.25 -6.97 0.58
C VAL A 148 -15.20 -8.46 0.93
N ALA A 149 -14.04 -9.11 0.79
CA ALA A 149 -13.87 -10.52 1.16
C ALA A 149 -14.12 -10.73 2.66
N TYR A 150 -13.50 -9.89 3.49
CA TYR A 150 -13.71 -9.91 4.95
C TYR A 150 -15.19 -9.69 5.30
N TYR A 151 -15.83 -8.69 4.69
CA TYR A 151 -17.21 -8.35 4.97
C TYR A 151 -18.20 -9.46 4.57
N LEU A 152 -17.99 -10.12 3.42
CA LEU A 152 -18.78 -11.28 3.00
C LEU A 152 -18.68 -12.43 4.02
N LEU A 153 -17.47 -12.73 4.49
CA LEU A 153 -17.21 -13.81 5.43
C LEU A 153 -17.79 -13.51 6.83
N LYS A 154 -17.61 -12.27 7.31
CA LYS A 154 -18.15 -11.82 8.61
C LYS A 154 -19.68 -11.85 8.63
N HIS A 155 -20.31 -11.44 7.53
CA HIS A 155 -21.77 -11.37 7.39
C HIS A 155 -22.33 -12.53 6.57
N ALA A 156 -21.77 -13.74 6.74
CA ALA A 156 -22.06 -14.90 5.90
C ALA A 156 -23.57 -15.20 5.77
N ASP A 157 -24.33 -15.12 6.86
CA ASP A 157 -25.77 -15.40 6.86
C ASP A 157 -26.57 -14.35 6.07
N ARG A 158 -26.20 -13.06 6.21
CA ARG A 158 -26.86 -11.95 5.51
C ARG A 158 -26.73 -12.11 3.98
N PHE A 159 -25.58 -12.56 3.53
CA PHE A 159 -25.27 -12.73 2.11
C PHE A 159 -25.52 -14.15 1.58
N GLN A 160 -26.04 -15.05 2.41
CA GLN A 160 -26.38 -16.42 2.02
C GLN A 160 -25.15 -17.17 1.47
N LEU A 161 -24.01 -17.01 2.14
CA LEU A 161 -22.80 -17.73 1.77
C LEU A 161 -23.03 -19.25 1.88
N PRO A 162 -22.63 -20.04 0.87
CA PRO A 162 -22.71 -21.50 0.96
C PRO A 162 -21.97 -22.03 2.18
N ALA A 163 -22.50 -23.09 2.80
CA ALA A 163 -21.90 -23.68 4.00
C ALA A 163 -20.40 -23.96 3.82
N SER A 164 -20.02 -24.57 2.69
CA SER A 164 -18.63 -24.90 2.32
C SER A 164 -17.65 -23.71 2.19
N LYS A 165 -18.17 -22.48 2.27
CA LYS A 165 -17.46 -21.20 2.13
C LYS A 165 -17.57 -20.32 3.38
N ARG A 166 -18.15 -20.83 4.45
CA ARG A 166 -18.15 -20.18 5.76
C ARG A 166 -16.76 -20.26 6.39
N VAL A 167 -16.48 -19.36 7.33
CA VAL A 167 -15.21 -19.28 8.03
C VAL A 167 -14.81 -20.62 8.63
N SER A 168 -15.72 -21.32 9.34
CA SER A 168 -15.43 -22.61 9.97
C SER A 168 -14.90 -23.68 9.01
N GLU A 169 -15.46 -23.76 7.80
CA GLU A 169 -15.03 -24.71 6.76
C GLU A 169 -13.70 -24.30 6.12
N ILE A 170 -13.44 -23.00 6.03
CA ILE A 170 -12.16 -22.46 5.58
C ILE A 170 -11.08 -22.80 6.62
N GLU A 171 -11.38 -22.62 7.91
CA GLU A 171 -10.48 -22.96 9.02
C GLU A 171 -10.14 -24.46 9.04
N GLU A 172 -11.14 -25.33 8.92
CA GLU A 172 -10.92 -26.78 8.86
C GLU A 172 -9.98 -27.17 7.72
N LYS A 173 -10.25 -26.68 6.49
CA LYS A 173 -9.39 -26.94 5.32
C LYS A 173 -8.00 -26.36 5.47
N LEU A 174 -7.86 -25.20 6.12
CA LEU A 174 -6.56 -24.61 6.43
C LEU A 174 -5.78 -25.51 7.38
N ARG A 175 -6.39 -25.94 8.50
CA ARG A 175 -5.76 -26.85 9.47
C ARG A 175 -5.32 -28.17 8.82
N GLU A 176 -6.11 -28.71 7.89
CA GLU A 176 -5.75 -29.91 7.16
C GLU A 176 -4.55 -29.73 6.22
N LYS A 177 -4.45 -28.57 5.55
CA LYS A 177 -3.42 -28.28 4.55
C LYS A 177 -2.12 -27.69 5.13
N LEU A 178 -2.18 -27.03 6.28
CA LEU A 178 -1.02 -26.42 6.92
C LEU A 178 0.08 -27.46 7.19
N GLY A 179 1.32 -27.09 6.86
CA GLY A 179 2.49 -27.95 6.97
C GLY A 179 2.63 -29.00 5.86
N LYS A 180 1.62 -29.19 5.00
CA LYS A 180 1.62 -30.19 3.91
C LYS A 180 1.80 -29.60 2.51
N ILE A 181 1.75 -28.28 2.39
CA ILE A 181 1.83 -27.56 1.12
C ILE A 181 3.16 -26.82 0.95
N ASN A 182 3.65 -26.78 -0.29
CA ASN A 182 4.90 -26.09 -0.62
C ASN A 182 4.73 -24.56 -0.75
N GLN A 183 5.84 -23.81 -0.81
CA GLN A 183 5.81 -22.34 -0.88
C GLN A 183 5.02 -21.79 -2.07
N HIS A 184 5.05 -22.47 -3.22
CA HIS A 184 4.27 -22.05 -4.39
C HIS A 184 2.77 -22.22 -4.13
N GLN A 185 2.36 -23.35 -3.57
CA GLN A 185 0.95 -23.61 -3.20
C GLN A 185 0.45 -22.65 -2.12
N GLN A 186 1.28 -22.31 -1.14
CA GLN A 186 0.95 -21.33 -0.09
C GLN A 186 0.57 -19.96 -0.67
N LYS A 187 1.21 -19.55 -1.77
CA LYS A 187 0.97 -18.25 -2.42
C LYS A 187 -0.43 -18.10 -3.04
N PHE A 188 -1.05 -19.22 -3.43
CA PHE A 188 -2.34 -19.24 -4.12
C PHE A 188 -3.42 -19.98 -3.32
N LEU A 189 -3.17 -20.19 -2.03
CA LEU A 189 -4.05 -21.00 -1.19
C LEU A 189 -5.41 -20.31 -0.96
N ASP A 190 -5.42 -18.98 -0.82
CA ASP A 190 -6.63 -18.17 -0.68
C ASP A 190 -7.52 -18.20 -1.93
N ASP A 191 -6.91 -18.14 -3.12
CA ASP A 191 -7.58 -18.29 -4.41
C ASP A 191 -8.40 -19.57 -4.45
N GLU A 192 -7.78 -20.71 -4.13
CA GLU A 192 -8.44 -22.03 -4.13
C GLU A 192 -9.49 -22.16 -3.03
N LEU A 193 -9.21 -21.66 -1.83
CA LEU A 193 -10.07 -21.87 -0.67
C LEU A 193 -11.35 -21.04 -0.74
N PHE A 194 -11.24 -19.74 -1.01
CA PHE A 194 -12.38 -18.84 -0.89
C PHE A 194 -12.44 -17.71 -1.92
N MET A 195 -11.33 -17.11 -2.38
CA MET A 195 -11.42 -15.91 -3.24
C MET A 195 -12.10 -16.20 -4.59
N ASP A 196 -11.82 -17.34 -5.23
CA ASP A 196 -12.52 -17.73 -6.46
C ASP A 196 -14.02 -17.88 -6.25
N SER A 197 -14.44 -18.42 -5.10
CA SER A 197 -15.85 -18.64 -4.81
C SER A 197 -16.56 -17.34 -4.46
N LEU A 198 -15.92 -16.51 -3.61
CA LEU A 198 -16.48 -15.23 -3.21
C LEU A 198 -16.65 -14.28 -4.39
N PHE A 199 -15.74 -14.29 -5.37
CA PHE A 199 -15.76 -13.29 -6.43
C PHE A 199 -16.12 -13.82 -7.82
N SER A 200 -15.71 -15.04 -8.16
CA SER A 200 -15.73 -15.56 -9.55
C SER A 200 -16.75 -16.67 -9.81
N GLU A 201 -17.44 -17.21 -8.80
CA GLU A 201 -18.49 -18.24 -8.95
C GLU A 201 -19.87 -17.67 -9.33
N PHE A 202 -19.89 -16.79 -10.31
CA PHE A 202 -21.10 -16.17 -10.84
C PHE A 202 -21.40 -16.64 -12.28
N HIS A 203 -22.67 -16.59 -12.65
CA HIS A 203 -23.12 -16.59 -14.04
C HIS A 203 -23.32 -15.15 -14.50
N LEU A 204 -23.00 -14.89 -15.77
CA LEU A 204 -23.30 -13.63 -16.43
C LEU A 204 -24.56 -13.81 -17.28
N THR A 205 -25.61 -13.08 -16.94
CA THR A 205 -26.83 -13.02 -17.75
C THR A 205 -26.89 -11.67 -18.45
N TYR A 206 -26.75 -11.68 -19.78
CA TYR A 206 -26.80 -10.48 -20.60
C TYR A 206 -27.68 -10.73 -21.83
N GLN A 207 -28.62 -9.82 -22.10
CA GLN A 207 -29.60 -9.96 -23.19
C GLN A 207 -30.29 -11.34 -23.21
N GLU A 208 -30.77 -11.78 -22.04
CA GLU A 208 -31.44 -13.08 -21.83
C GLU A 208 -30.56 -14.31 -22.15
N ARG A 209 -29.26 -14.12 -22.36
CA ARG A 209 -28.29 -15.20 -22.58
C ARG A 209 -27.42 -15.39 -21.35
N ASN A 210 -27.28 -16.66 -20.96
CA ASN A 210 -26.39 -17.05 -19.87
C ASN A 210 -25.01 -17.41 -20.44
N PHE A 211 -23.98 -16.76 -19.93
CA PHE A 211 -22.60 -17.03 -20.25
C PHE A 211 -21.95 -17.78 -19.07
N PRO A 212 -21.80 -19.12 -19.18
CA PRO A 212 -21.10 -19.88 -18.16
C PRO A 212 -19.59 -19.62 -18.28
N GLY A 213 -18.92 -19.54 -17.13
CA GLY A 213 -17.48 -19.38 -17.06
C GLY A 213 -16.96 -19.58 -15.65
N LYS A 214 -15.63 -19.61 -15.54
CA LYS A 214 -14.89 -19.48 -14.29
C LYS A 214 -13.73 -18.52 -14.53
N GLY A 215 -13.36 -17.77 -13.49
CA GLY A 215 -12.19 -16.91 -13.48
C GLY A 215 -12.55 -15.46 -13.78
N PRO A 216 -11.62 -14.67 -14.35
CA PRO A 216 -11.75 -13.22 -14.40
C PRO A 216 -13.05 -12.73 -15.03
N ASN A 217 -13.54 -13.38 -16.09
CA ASN A 217 -14.78 -12.97 -16.76
C ASN A 217 -16.01 -13.02 -15.84
N THR A 218 -16.09 -13.99 -14.93
CA THR A 218 -17.21 -14.13 -14.01
C THR A 218 -16.94 -13.48 -12.65
N ASP A 219 -15.89 -12.67 -12.54
CA ASP A 219 -15.59 -11.89 -11.35
C ASP A 219 -16.43 -10.60 -11.30
N PHE A 220 -17.33 -10.47 -10.31
CA PHE A 220 -18.20 -9.29 -10.21
C PHE A 220 -17.43 -7.99 -9.92
N PHE A 221 -16.19 -8.07 -9.40
CA PHE A 221 -15.32 -6.91 -9.22
C PHE A 221 -14.86 -6.30 -10.56
N ARG A 222 -15.19 -6.92 -11.71
CA ARG A 222 -15.09 -6.28 -13.03
C ARG A 222 -15.98 -5.07 -13.19
N ALA A 223 -17.11 -5.03 -12.47
CA ALA A 223 -18.02 -3.88 -12.47
C ALA A 223 -17.37 -2.64 -11.81
N ILE A 224 -16.34 -2.82 -10.98
CA ILE A 224 -15.61 -1.73 -10.33
C ILE A 224 -14.37 -1.35 -11.14
N LYS A 225 -14.22 -0.07 -11.47
CA LYS A 225 -13.01 0.49 -12.08
C LYS A 225 -12.42 1.53 -11.13
N ILE A 226 -11.10 1.47 -10.95
CA ILE A 226 -10.36 2.42 -10.12
C ILE A 226 -9.21 2.94 -10.96
N THR A 227 -9.12 4.25 -11.13
CA THR A 227 -8.00 4.87 -11.83
C THR A 227 -6.76 4.84 -10.95
N ASP A 228 -5.59 4.91 -11.58
CA ASP A 228 -4.41 5.39 -10.87
C ASP A 228 -4.67 6.78 -10.29
N SER A 229 -3.99 7.10 -9.21
CA SER A 229 -4.07 8.45 -8.63
C SER A 229 -3.36 9.46 -9.52
N ALA A 230 -3.72 10.74 -9.37
CA ALA A 230 -2.88 11.82 -9.83
C ALA A 230 -1.46 11.69 -9.23
N PRO A 231 -0.40 12.14 -9.93
CA PRO A 231 0.95 12.14 -9.41
C PRO A 231 1.07 12.92 -8.09
N LEU A 232 1.87 12.40 -7.16
CA LEU A 232 2.15 12.97 -5.85
C LEU A 232 3.22 14.06 -5.98
N LEU A 233 2.81 15.20 -6.53
CA LEU A 233 3.69 16.36 -6.69
C LEU A 233 3.75 17.18 -5.41
N GLU A 234 4.96 17.51 -4.97
CA GLU A 234 5.18 18.39 -3.82
C GLU A 234 4.50 19.74 -4.03
N GLY A 235 3.70 20.14 -3.05
CA GLY A 235 2.93 21.38 -3.13
C GLY A 235 2.61 21.94 -1.75
N LYS A 236 1.74 22.95 -1.72
CA LYS A 236 1.21 23.52 -0.49
C LYS A 236 -0.30 23.66 -0.59
N ILE A 237 -0.99 23.38 0.51
CA ILE A 237 -2.42 23.64 0.65
C ILE A 237 -2.64 24.75 1.67
N LYS A 238 -3.64 25.60 1.43
CA LYS A 238 -4.10 26.57 2.42
C LYS A 238 -5.20 25.95 3.27
N THR A 239 -4.99 25.94 4.58
CA THR A 239 -6.03 25.55 5.54
C THR A 239 -7.14 26.60 5.61
N LYS A 240 -8.28 26.24 6.21
CA LYS A 240 -9.35 27.19 6.54
C LYS A 240 -8.88 28.38 7.39
N LYS A 241 -7.78 28.23 8.13
CA LYS A 241 -7.15 29.28 8.96
C LYS A 241 -6.07 30.08 8.20
N GLY A 242 -5.93 29.88 6.89
CA GLY A 242 -4.94 30.58 6.05
C GLY A 242 -3.51 30.05 6.15
N GLN A 243 -3.23 29.05 6.99
CA GLN A 243 -1.90 28.45 7.12
C GLN A 243 -1.59 27.59 5.89
N GLU A 244 -0.37 27.73 5.36
CA GLU A 244 0.15 26.87 4.28
C GLU A 244 0.77 25.59 4.87
N ILE A 245 0.24 24.44 4.47
CA ILE A 245 0.77 23.13 4.86
C ILE A 245 1.40 22.48 3.62
N PRO A 246 2.68 22.03 3.70
CA PRO A 246 3.30 21.29 2.62
C PRO A 246 2.67 19.90 2.49
N VAL A 247 2.40 19.48 1.25
CA VAL A 247 1.79 18.20 0.90
C VAL A 247 2.68 17.44 -0.08
N ASN A 248 2.50 16.12 -0.11
CA ASN A 248 3.20 15.19 -1.00
C ASN A 248 4.73 15.32 -0.92
N ILE A 249 5.27 15.37 0.29
CA ILE A 249 6.70 15.52 0.51
C ILE A 249 7.35 14.13 0.37
N PRO A 250 8.20 13.88 -0.64
CA PRO A 250 8.92 12.62 -0.76
C PRO A 250 10.00 12.54 0.33
N VAL A 251 10.06 11.43 1.04
CA VAL A 251 11.02 11.19 2.13
C VAL A 251 11.63 9.81 1.99
N VAL A 252 12.88 9.65 2.43
CA VAL A 252 13.44 8.35 2.78
C VAL A 252 13.55 8.30 4.29
N ALA A 253 12.79 7.38 4.89
CA ALA A 253 12.66 7.27 6.33
C ALA A 253 13.18 5.93 6.85
N GLU A 254 13.62 5.92 8.10
CA GLU A 254 13.86 4.70 8.86
C GLU A 254 12.53 4.17 9.39
N VAL A 255 12.20 2.94 9.01
CA VAL A 255 11.05 2.20 9.50
C VAL A 255 11.53 1.17 10.49
N VAL A 256 11.15 1.35 11.75
CA VAL A 256 11.43 0.39 12.82
C VAL A 256 10.36 -0.69 12.82
N VAL A 257 10.84 -1.93 12.72
CA VAL A 257 10.05 -3.12 12.92
C VAL A 257 10.16 -3.52 14.39
N SER A 258 9.04 -3.46 15.10
CA SER A 258 8.94 -3.84 16.50
C SER A 258 8.00 -5.04 16.69
N SER A 259 8.11 -5.67 17.85
CA SER A 259 7.21 -6.73 18.33
C SER A 259 7.13 -6.68 19.86
N ARG A 260 6.27 -7.49 20.47
CA ARG A 260 6.24 -7.74 21.92
C ARG A 260 6.27 -9.24 22.21
N PHE A 261 6.74 -9.62 23.39
CA PHE A 261 6.60 -10.99 23.93
C PHE A 261 5.48 -11.01 24.98
N SER A 262 5.28 -12.13 25.67
CA SER A 262 4.31 -12.28 26.76
C SER A 262 4.50 -11.34 27.95
N ASP A 263 5.67 -10.70 28.08
CA ASP A 263 5.94 -9.64 29.08
C ASP A 263 5.42 -8.25 28.66
N TYR A 264 4.88 -8.16 27.43
CA TYR A 264 4.42 -6.95 26.76
C TYR A 264 5.52 -5.92 26.47
N LEU A 265 6.78 -6.24 26.76
CA LEU A 265 7.89 -5.32 26.55
C LEU A 265 8.24 -5.24 25.07
N ALA A 266 8.32 -4.01 24.55
CA ALA A 266 8.69 -3.79 23.16
C ALA A 266 10.09 -4.31 22.85
N LYS A 267 10.21 -4.96 21.68
CA LYS A 267 11.48 -5.47 21.16
C LYS A 267 11.74 -4.97 19.76
N TYR A 268 12.98 -4.52 19.56
CA TYR A 268 13.49 -4.13 18.26
C TYR A 268 13.79 -5.38 17.43
N LYS A 269 13.34 -5.40 16.18
CA LYS A 269 13.61 -6.49 15.24
C LYS A 269 14.57 -6.05 14.15
N ALA A 270 14.28 -4.94 13.49
CA ALA A 270 15.09 -4.40 12.39
C ALA A 270 14.71 -2.95 12.07
N SER A 271 15.64 -2.24 11.44
CA SER A 271 15.40 -1.00 10.73
C SER A 271 15.39 -1.27 9.23
N ILE A 272 14.39 -0.74 8.54
CA ILE A 272 14.25 -0.83 7.08
C ILE A 272 14.19 0.60 6.56
N TYR A 273 14.97 0.91 5.53
CA TYR A 273 14.93 2.24 4.92
C TYR A 273 14.00 2.22 3.72
N THR A 274 13.08 3.16 3.66
CA THR A 274 12.01 3.13 2.67
C THR A 274 11.71 4.52 2.17
N GLU A 275 11.56 4.65 0.86
CA GLU A 275 11.02 5.85 0.24
C GLU A 275 9.50 5.90 0.44
N MET A 276 9.01 7.02 0.96
CA MET A 276 7.61 7.23 1.32
C MET A 276 7.19 8.65 0.91
N VAL A 277 5.90 8.94 0.98
CA VAL A 277 5.39 10.31 0.84
C VAL A 277 4.68 10.72 2.12
N ARG A 278 5.04 11.89 2.67
CA ARG A 278 4.38 12.51 3.82
C ARG A 278 3.32 13.50 3.39
N ASN A 279 2.31 13.67 4.24
CA ASN A 279 1.16 14.55 4.01
C ASN A 279 0.56 14.32 2.62
N VAL A 280 0.27 13.05 2.33
CA VAL A 280 -0.25 12.62 1.04
C VAL A 280 -1.58 13.31 0.79
N GLN A 281 -1.71 13.86 -0.41
CA GLN A 281 -2.95 14.36 -0.96
C GLN A 281 -2.96 14.10 -2.47
N THR A 282 -3.88 13.27 -2.92
CA THR A 282 -4.07 12.97 -4.34
C THR A 282 -5.52 12.65 -4.64
N GLU A 283 -5.84 12.57 -5.92
CA GLU A 283 -7.19 12.31 -6.41
C GLU A 283 -7.20 11.08 -7.30
N PHE A 284 -8.26 10.29 -7.20
CA PHE A 284 -8.53 9.18 -8.10
C PHE A 284 -10.05 9.03 -8.29
N THR A 285 -10.45 8.24 -9.27
CA THR A 285 -11.88 8.00 -9.57
C THR A 285 -12.22 6.55 -9.34
N ILE A 286 -13.33 6.31 -8.63
CA ILE A 286 -13.98 5.00 -8.53
C ILE A 286 -15.24 5.04 -9.38
N THR A 287 -15.37 4.10 -10.31
CA THR A 287 -16.57 3.91 -11.14
C THR A 287 -17.17 2.54 -10.87
N LEU A 288 -18.49 2.48 -10.68
CA LEU A 288 -19.27 1.25 -10.65
C LEU A 288 -20.17 1.20 -11.88
N ASP A 289 -20.01 0.16 -12.69
CA ASP A 289 -20.93 -0.20 -13.77
C ASP A 289 -22.11 -0.98 -13.17
N THR A 290 -23.20 -0.27 -12.85
CA THR A 290 -24.36 -0.87 -12.16
C THR A 290 -25.14 -1.79 -13.09
N GLU A 291 -25.12 -1.54 -14.39
CA GLU A 291 -25.70 -2.44 -15.38
C GLU A 291 -24.92 -3.76 -15.41
N MET A 292 -23.59 -3.70 -15.56
CA MET A 292 -22.76 -4.90 -15.53
C MET A 292 -22.88 -5.65 -14.20
N LEU A 293 -22.95 -4.93 -13.07
CA LEU A 293 -23.15 -5.55 -11.76
C LEU A 293 -24.44 -6.38 -11.72
N SER A 294 -25.51 -5.88 -12.33
CA SER A 294 -26.81 -6.58 -12.39
C SER A 294 -26.79 -7.88 -13.21
N TRP A 295 -25.80 -8.07 -14.08
CA TRP A 295 -25.65 -9.30 -14.86
C TRP A 295 -25.16 -10.49 -14.03
N PHE A 296 -24.57 -10.25 -12.85
CA PHE A 296 -23.97 -11.29 -12.04
C PHE A 296 -25.00 -11.97 -11.12
N THR A 297 -25.21 -13.27 -11.33
CA THR A 297 -26.01 -14.13 -10.44
C THR A 297 -25.12 -15.24 -9.88
N HIS A 298 -25.02 -15.36 -8.56
CA HIS A 298 -24.16 -16.38 -7.95
C HIS A 298 -24.68 -17.79 -8.19
N LYS A 299 -23.77 -18.73 -8.48
CA LYS A 299 -24.10 -20.14 -8.81
C LYS A 299 -24.86 -20.89 -7.72
N GLN A 300 -24.67 -20.49 -6.46
CA GLN A 300 -25.26 -21.11 -5.27
C GLN A 300 -26.15 -20.15 -4.47
N GLY A 301 -26.57 -19.02 -5.06
CA GLY A 301 -27.53 -18.10 -4.43
C GLY A 301 -26.98 -17.05 -3.47
N MET A 302 -25.65 -16.92 -3.33
CA MET A 302 -25.02 -15.83 -2.58
C MET A 302 -25.42 -14.47 -3.17
N LYS A 303 -25.71 -13.50 -2.30
CA LYS A 303 -26.08 -12.14 -2.68
C LYS A 303 -24.84 -11.28 -2.88
N LEU A 304 -24.92 -10.34 -3.82
CA LEU A 304 -23.88 -9.32 -4.00
C LEU A 304 -23.79 -8.42 -2.75
N PRO A 305 -22.57 -8.03 -2.33
CA PRO A 305 -22.39 -7.29 -1.07
C PRO A 305 -22.77 -5.80 -1.13
N PHE A 306 -22.85 -5.23 -2.33
CA PHE A 306 -23.18 -3.82 -2.57
C PHE A 306 -23.91 -3.65 -3.91
N ASN A 307 -24.68 -2.58 -4.05
CA ASN A 307 -25.35 -2.19 -5.30
C ASN A 307 -24.97 -0.78 -5.79
N ASN A 308 -24.28 0.00 -4.95
CA ASN A 308 -23.85 1.37 -5.23
C ASN A 308 -22.49 1.65 -4.58
N LEU A 309 -21.89 2.80 -4.91
CA LEU A 309 -20.57 3.19 -4.39
C LEU A 309 -20.58 3.52 -2.89
N ASP A 310 -21.70 3.98 -2.33
CA ASP A 310 -21.80 4.30 -0.90
C ASP A 310 -21.77 3.05 -0.03
N GLU A 311 -22.48 2.00 -0.43
CA GLU A 311 -22.41 0.69 0.22
C GLU A 311 -20.99 0.10 0.15
N LEU A 312 -20.32 0.21 -1.01
CA LEU A 312 -18.94 -0.25 -1.15
C LEU A 312 -17.98 0.49 -0.20
N LEU A 313 -18.12 1.81 -0.07
CA LEU A 313 -17.31 2.62 0.84
C LEU A 313 -17.62 2.32 2.30
N GLN A 314 -18.88 2.04 2.64
CA GLN A 314 -19.29 1.62 3.98
C GLN A 314 -18.67 0.26 4.36
N ILE A 315 -18.60 -0.69 3.43
CA ILE A 315 -17.90 -1.97 3.62
C ILE A 315 -16.42 -1.74 3.94
N CYS A 316 -15.77 -0.86 3.19
CA CYS A 316 -14.37 -0.49 3.45
C CYS A 316 -14.21 0.10 4.85
N GLN A 317 -15.11 1.00 5.25
CA GLN A 317 -15.08 1.64 6.56
C GLN A 317 -15.25 0.65 7.70
N GLU A 318 -16.12 -0.36 7.57
CA GLU A 318 -16.30 -1.39 8.59
C GLU A 318 -15.03 -2.21 8.79
N PHE A 319 -14.43 -2.73 7.72
CA PHE A 319 -13.18 -3.50 7.86
C PHE A 319 -12.04 -2.63 8.41
N THR A 320 -12.00 -1.37 8.01
CA THR A 320 -11.01 -0.39 8.50
C THR A 320 -11.17 -0.13 10.00
N GLN A 321 -12.42 -0.11 10.50
CA GLN A 321 -12.70 -0.01 11.95
C GLN A 321 -12.19 -1.24 12.70
N GLU A 322 -12.47 -2.45 12.21
CA GLU A 322 -11.99 -3.70 12.84
C GLU A 322 -10.45 -3.77 12.90
N GLN A 323 -9.78 -3.32 11.84
CA GLN A 323 -8.33 -3.19 11.83
C GLN A 323 -7.82 -2.11 12.78
N TRP A 324 -8.60 -1.04 12.98
CA TRP A 324 -8.26 0.05 13.87
C TRP A 324 -8.33 -0.40 15.33
N ASP A 325 -9.42 -1.07 15.71
CA ASP A 325 -9.64 -1.59 17.05
C ASP A 325 -8.55 -2.61 17.42
N TYR A 326 -8.27 -3.55 16.52
CA TYR A 326 -7.20 -4.54 16.72
C TYR A 326 -5.81 -3.90 16.91
N GLU A 327 -5.51 -2.81 16.20
CA GLU A 327 -4.25 -2.08 16.40
C GLU A 327 -4.28 -1.23 17.67
N HIS A 328 -5.42 -0.60 17.99
CA HIS A 328 -5.62 0.17 19.21
C HIS A 328 -5.24 -0.68 20.43
N ASP A 329 -5.83 -1.87 20.55
CA ASP A 329 -5.56 -2.80 21.66
C ASP A 329 -4.07 -3.14 21.77
N TYR A 330 -3.44 -3.48 20.65
CA TYR A 330 -2.00 -3.78 20.60
C TYR A 330 -1.15 -2.62 21.13
N TRP A 331 -1.43 -1.39 20.69
CA TRP A 331 -0.61 -0.22 21.04
C TRP A 331 -0.85 0.28 22.46
N GLN A 332 -2.05 0.08 23.01
CA GLN A 332 -2.32 0.40 24.42
C GLN A 332 -1.60 -0.55 25.37
N GLU A 333 -1.52 -1.83 25.02
CA GLU A 333 -0.95 -2.86 25.88
C GLU A 333 0.59 -2.96 25.82
N ILE A 334 1.21 -2.63 24.68
CA ILE A 334 2.67 -2.72 24.54
C ILE A 334 3.39 -1.73 25.47
N LYS A 335 4.40 -2.20 26.20
CA LYS A 335 5.24 -1.37 27.09
C LYS A 335 6.46 -0.84 26.33
N ASN A 336 6.73 0.45 26.52
CA ASN A 336 7.92 1.10 25.95
C ASN A 336 9.21 0.41 26.42
N ASN A 337 10.24 0.42 25.58
CA ASN A 337 11.55 -0.10 25.90
C ASN A 337 12.65 0.85 25.41
N PRO A 338 13.17 1.75 26.28
CA PRO A 338 14.11 2.79 25.85
C PRO A 338 15.51 2.25 25.51
N GLN A 339 15.81 0.99 25.84
CA GLN A 339 17.13 0.38 25.65
C GLN A 339 17.07 -0.86 24.73
N ALA A 340 16.04 -0.99 23.90
CA ALA A 340 15.89 -2.15 23.02
C ALA A 340 16.96 -2.17 21.92
N SER A 341 18.05 -2.90 22.15
CA SER A 341 19.18 -3.03 21.21
C SER A 341 19.74 -1.67 20.76
N GLY A 342 19.84 -0.71 21.70
CA GLY A 342 20.35 0.64 21.42
C GLY A 342 19.37 1.56 20.70
N LYS A 343 18.10 1.15 20.53
CA LYS A 343 17.02 2.00 20.01
C LYS A 343 16.02 2.33 21.13
N ASN A 344 15.59 3.59 21.17
CA ASN A 344 14.53 4.04 22.06
C ASN A 344 13.16 3.69 21.46
N LEU A 345 12.53 2.62 21.95
CA LEU A 345 11.18 2.23 21.55
C LEU A 345 10.15 2.90 22.46
N ASP A 346 9.89 4.17 22.17
CA ASP A 346 8.79 4.94 22.77
C ASP A 346 7.64 5.09 21.75
N PHE A 347 6.48 4.53 22.10
CA PHE A 347 5.28 4.54 21.26
C PHE A 347 4.21 5.54 21.72
N ASN A 348 4.53 6.52 22.58
CA ASN A 348 3.54 7.49 23.08
C ASN A 348 2.79 8.20 21.95
N TYR A 349 3.50 8.68 20.93
CA TYR A 349 2.87 9.28 19.74
C TYR A 349 1.99 8.32 18.95
N ILE A 350 2.32 7.03 18.97
CA ILE A 350 1.51 5.99 18.30
C ILE A 350 0.24 5.71 19.11
N ARG A 351 0.33 5.70 20.45
CA ARG A 351 -0.85 5.59 21.32
C ARG A 351 -1.79 6.78 21.14
N GLU A 352 -1.26 8.00 21.09
CA GLU A 352 -2.04 9.21 20.78
C GLU A 352 -2.71 9.12 19.40
N PHE A 353 -2.00 8.59 18.39
CA PHE A 353 -2.58 8.40 17.06
C PHE A 353 -3.79 7.45 17.06
N TYR A 354 -3.74 6.40 17.89
CA TYR A 354 -4.83 5.43 18.06
C TYR A 354 -5.83 5.80 19.16
N GLU A 355 -5.69 6.93 19.84
CA GLU A 355 -6.58 7.36 20.93
C GLU A 355 -8.08 7.35 20.53
N PRO A 356 -8.49 7.84 19.34
CA PRO A 356 -9.91 7.81 18.96
C PRO A 356 -10.43 6.38 18.81
N GLU A 357 -11.51 6.03 19.52
CA GLU A 357 -12.20 4.74 19.36
C GLU A 357 -12.74 4.57 17.93
N LYS A 358 -13.37 5.61 17.39
CA LYS A 358 -13.86 5.59 16.01
C LYS A 358 -12.72 5.89 15.04
N CYS A 359 -12.47 4.95 14.13
CA CYS A 359 -11.46 5.10 13.11
C CYS A 359 -11.74 6.32 12.20
N PRO A 360 -10.79 7.27 12.07
CA PRO A 360 -10.98 8.46 11.24
C PRO A 360 -10.63 8.23 9.76
N TYR A 361 -10.22 7.02 9.39
CA TYR A 361 -9.74 6.61 8.07
C TYR A 361 -10.76 5.72 7.35
N SER A 362 -10.63 5.63 6.03
CA SER A 362 -11.56 4.89 5.17
C SER A 362 -11.02 3.55 4.68
N LEU A 363 -9.69 3.40 4.67
CA LEU A 363 -9.01 2.20 4.20
C LEU A 363 -7.58 2.14 4.75
N ARG A 364 -7.00 0.93 4.81
CA ARG A 364 -5.57 0.71 5.06
C ARG A 364 -4.89 0.20 3.79
N LEU A 365 -3.87 0.92 3.32
CA LEU A 365 -3.19 0.70 2.04
C LEU A 365 -1.69 0.46 2.20
N GLY A 366 -1.15 -0.28 1.24
CA GLY A 366 0.29 -0.34 1.01
C GLY A 366 1.05 -1.22 2.00
N TRP A 367 2.37 -1.13 1.90
CA TRP A 367 3.27 -2.00 2.67
C TRP A 367 3.12 -1.81 4.20
N GLY A 368 2.63 -0.67 4.67
CA GLY A 368 2.40 -0.42 6.08
C GLY A 368 1.29 -1.27 6.72
N SER A 369 0.39 -1.84 5.90
CA SER A 369 -0.83 -2.49 6.38
C SER A 369 -0.60 -3.86 7.04
N GLY A 370 0.49 -4.55 6.67
CA GLY A 370 0.85 -5.85 7.25
C GLY A 370 -0.17 -6.95 6.93
N MET A 371 -0.09 -8.05 7.67
CA MET A 371 -0.93 -9.25 7.45
C MET A 371 -2.43 -8.92 7.52
N ASN A 372 -2.88 -8.29 8.60
CA ASN A 372 -4.29 -7.95 8.81
C ASN A 372 -4.80 -6.90 7.80
N GLY A 373 -3.88 -6.16 7.19
CA GLY A 373 -4.13 -5.22 6.11
C GLY A 373 -4.40 -5.86 4.75
N THR A 374 -3.93 -7.09 4.54
CA THR A 374 -3.89 -7.75 3.22
C THR A 374 -4.62 -9.09 3.19
N THR A 375 -5.12 -9.57 4.32
CA THR A 375 -5.80 -10.86 4.44
C THR A 375 -7.12 -10.72 5.19
N ILE A 376 -7.91 -11.79 5.16
CA ILE A 376 -9.13 -11.97 5.98
C ILE A 376 -8.79 -12.42 7.41
N GLY A 377 -7.55 -12.25 7.87
CA GLY A 377 -7.07 -12.84 9.12
C GLY A 377 -7.94 -12.51 10.35
N LEU A 378 -8.53 -11.32 10.41
CA LEU A 378 -9.42 -10.92 11.50
C LEU A 378 -10.75 -11.71 11.55
N CYS A 379 -11.06 -12.55 10.56
CA CYS A 379 -12.15 -13.52 10.63
C CYS A 379 -11.72 -14.88 11.23
N LEU A 380 -10.42 -15.17 11.29
CA LEU A 380 -9.89 -16.46 11.70
C LEU A 380 -9.55 -16.46 13.18
N ASP A 381 -9.68 -17.62 13.82
CA ASP A 381 -9.24 -17.81 15.19
C ASP A 381 -7.74 -17.51 15.38
N ASP A 382 -7.38 -17.03 16.58
CA ASP A 382 -6.04 -16.53 16.90
C ASP A 382 -4.97 -17.61 16.77
N GLU A 383 -5.27 -18.83 17.23
CA GLU A 383 -4.35 -19.97 17.16
C GLU A 383 -4.05 -20.33 15.70
N LEU A 384 -5.07 -20.38 14.84
CA LEU A 384 -4.89 -20.64 13.42
C LEU A 384 -4.10 -19.53 12.73
N ARG A 385 -4.32 -18.26 13.09
CA ARG A 385 -3.51 -17.16 12.55
C ARG A 385 -2.04 -17.31 12.92
N GLU A 386 -1.74 -17.76 14.14
CA GLU A 386 -0.38 -18.06 14.58
C GLU A 386 0.21 -19.23 13.79
N ASP A 387 -0.54 -20.30 13.59
CA ASP A 387 -0.13 -21.46 12.79
C ASP A 387 0.15 -21.08 11.34
N ILE A 388 -0.69 -20.24 10.73
CA ILE A 388 -0.49 -19.72 9.36
C ILE A 388 0.79 -18.90 9.31
N ARG A 389 1.01 -17.98 10.26
CA ARG A 389 2.24 -17.18 10.33
C ARG A 389 3.47 -18.08 10.44
N ASP A 390 3.42 -19.09 11.29
CA ASP A 390 4.58 -19.93 11.60
C ASP A 390 4.89 -20.97 10.53
N THR A 391 3.89 -21.35 9.75
CA THR A 391 4.01 -22.31 8.64
C THR A 391 4.36 -21.64 7.32
N CYS A 392 3.67 -20.54 6.99
CA CYS A 392 3.78 -19.87 5.69
C CYS A 392 4.75 -18.67 5.74
N GLY A 393 5.08 -18.17 6.93
CA GLY A 393 5.91 -17.00 7.13
C GLY A 393 7.19 -17.28 7.91
N LEU A 394 7.64 -16.27 8.67
CA LEU A 394 8.77 -16.42 9.57
C LEU A 394 8.29 -17.02 10.90
N LYS A 395 8.69 -18.27 11.15
CA LYS A 395 8.38 -19.00 12.39
C LYS A 395 8.71 -18.18 13.63
N ALA A 396 7.70 -17.98 14.49
CA ALA A 396 7.80 -17.23 15.72
C ALA A 396 6.80 -17.72 16.78
N PRO A 397 6.96 -18.96 17.29
CA PRO A 397 6.04 -19.56 18.25
C PRO A 397 5.95 -18.74 19.54
N GLY A 398 4.75 -18.67 20.12
CA GLY A 398 4.46 -17.93 21.37
C GLY A 398 4.39 -16.41 21.20
N PHE A 399 4.36 -15.91 19.97
CA PHE A 399 3.99 -14.53 19.66
C PHE A 399 2.57 -14.49 19.12
N GLU A 400 1.88 -13.37 19.30
CA GLU A 400 0.60 -13.11 18.64
C GLU A 400 0.76 -12.97 17.10
N ALA A 401 -0.30 -13.21 16.35
CA ALA A 401 -0.32 -13.02 14.90
C ALA A 401 -1.20 -11.82 14.48
N PRO A 402 -0.63 -10.80 13.79
CA PRO A 402 0.76 -10.71 13.32
C PRO A 402 1.74 -10.34 14.44
N LYS A 403 2.96 -10.89 14.36
CA LYS A 403 4.01 -10.65 15.36
C LYS A 403 4.56 -9.22 15.35
N SER A 404 4.73 -8.65 14.16
CA SER A 404 5.49 -7.41 13.98
C SER A 404 4.62 -6.25 13.57
N ARG A 405 4.99 -5.05 14.01
CA ARG A 405 4.44 -3.78 13.57
C ARG A 405 5.52 -2.91 12.97
N ARG A 406 5.11 -2.00 12.10
CA ARG A 406 6.00 -1.04 11.40
C ARG A 406 5.65 0.35 11.86
N THR A 407 6.65 1.07 12.34
CA THR A 407 6.51 2.48 12.73
C THR A 407 7.66 3.29 12.12
N VAL A 408 7.42 4.56 11.83
CA VAL A 408 8.38 5.41 11.11
C VAL A 408 8.97 6.43 12.07
N MET A 409 10.29 6.55 12.04
CA MET A 409 11.04 7.53 12.81
C MET A 409 11.09 8.90 12.13
N ASN A 410 11.26 9.95 12.93
CA ASN A 410 11.63 11.27 12.45
C ASN A 410 13.16 11.46 12.48
N THR A 411 13.63 12.65 12.08
CA THR A 411 15.06 13.01 12.08
C THR A 411 15.70 13.09 13.47
N LYS A 412 14.89 13.10 14.56
CA LYS A 412 15.38 13.06 15.94
C LYS A 412 15.49 11.63 16.48
N GLY A 413 15.18 10.61 15.68
CA GLY A 413 15.15 9.21 16.10
C GLY A 413 13.92 8.86 16.94
N GLU A 414 12.89 9.71 16.96
CA GLU A 414 11.64 9.46 17.68
C GLU A 414 10.65 8.74 16.76
N ILE A 415 9.94 7.74 17.28
CA ILE A 415 8.86 7.07 16.57
C ILE A 415 7.64 8.01 16.49
N LYS A 416 7.19 8.33 15.27
CA LYS A 416 6.18 9.38 15.05
C LYS A 416 5.02 9.00 14.15
N PHE A 417 5.19 8.03 13.26
CA PHE A 417 4.16 7.76 12.26
C PHE A 417 3.86 6.27 12.12
N VAL A 418 2.60 5.98 11.80
CA VAL A 418 2.14 4.67 11.35
C VAL A 418 1.78 4.77 9.86
N PRO A 419 2.40 3.97 8.98
CA PRO A 419 2.13 4.04 7.56
C PRO A 419 0.87 3.28 7.17
N GLY A 420 0.19 3.77 6.13
CA GLY A 420 -0.83 3.02 5.40
C GLY A 420 -2.29 3.42 5.67
N TRP A 421 -2.58 4.21 6.70
CA TRP A 421 -3.94 4.70 6.92
C TRP A 421 -4.31 5.81 5.93
N VAL A 422 -5.38 5.62 5.16
CA VAL A 422 -5.85 6.61 4.18
C VAL A 422 -7.29 7.00 4.42
N LYS A 423 -7.59 8.28 4.18
CA LYS A 423 -8.93 8.84 4.30
C LYS A 423 -9.44 9.24 2.93
N PHE A 424 -10.68 8.85 2.64
CA PHE A 424 -11.38 9.23 1.42
C PHE A 424 -12.36 10.35 1.71
N LYS A 425 -12.39 11.34 0.83
CA LYS A 425 -13.41 12.39 0.80
C LYS A 425 -13.95 12.50 -0.61
N ASN A 426 -15.27 12.42 -0.77
CA ASN A 426 -15.90 12.69 -2.06
C ASN A 426 -15.73 14.18 -2.41
N LEU A 427 -15.32 14.47 -3.64
CA LEU A 427 -15.17 15.84 -4.14
C LEU A 427 -16.46 16.41 -4.74
N GLN A 428 -17.47 15.57 -4.92
CA GLN A 428 -18.78 15.97 -5.46
C GLN A 428 -19.82 16.29 -4.38
N ASP A 429 -19.47 16.13 -3.09
CA ASP A 429 -20.33 16.43 -1.94
C ASP A 429 -20.01 17.78 -1.28
#